data_AF-W5F7M6-F1
#
_entry.id   AF-W5F7M6-F1
#
_cell.length_a   1.000
_cell.length_b   1.000
_cell.length_c   1.000
_cell.angle_alpha   90.00
_cell.angle_beta   90.00
_cell.angle_gamma   90.00
#
_symmetry.space_group_name_H-M   'P 1'
#
loop_
_entity.id
_entity.type
_entity.pdbx_description
1 polymer ?
#
loop_
_entity_poly.entity_id
_entity_poly.type
_entity_poly.pdbx_seq_one_letter_code
_entity_poly.pdbx_strand_id
1 'polypeptide(L)'
;MVLRRAAVESPKKVAALVDLVNLPTALREFAGGRSQMSHLSFFLGVWSHIKNNNLQDPTNRNIVNCDEKLKTVLLGRSKVELSELPMLVKLHFPKVFKS
;
A
#
# COMPACT_ATOMS: atom_id res chain seq x y z
N MET A 1 4.69 -19.16 8.57
CA MET A 1 4.03 -20.37 8.01
C MET A 1 3.07 -20.11 6.84
N VAL A 2 2.94 -18.87 6.30
CA VAL A 2 2.02 -18.60 5.16
C VAL A 2 2.73 -18.03 3.92
N LEU A 3 3.79 -17.24 4.08
CA LEU A 3 4.56 -16.67 2.96
C LEU A 3 5.37 -17.69 2.14
N ARG A 4 5.82 -18.79 2.76
CA ARG A 4 6.64 -19.80 2.06
C ARG A 4 5.84 -20.66 1.08
N ARG A 5 4.53 -20.78 1.24
CA ARG A 5 3.69 -21.68 0.44
C ARG A 5 3.20 -21.01 -0.85
N ALA A 6 2.87 -19.72 -0.80
CA ALA A 6 2.48 -18.94 -1.99
C ALA A 6 3.60 -18.75 -3.02
N ALA A 7 4.88 -18.76 -2.59
CA ALA A 7 6.03 -18.63 -3.49
C ALA A 7 6.24 -19.85 -4.39
N VAL A 8 5.77 -21.03 -3.97
CA VAL A 8 5.91 -22.28 -4.74
C VAL A 8 4.86 -22.40 -5.84
N GLU A 9 3.67 -21.82 -5.66
CA GLU A 9 2.54 -21.94 -6.60
C GLU A 9 2.52 -20.84 -7.68
N SER A 10 3.14 -19.67 -7.44
CA SER A 10 3.21 -18.58 -8.43
C SER A 10 4.40 -17.63 -8.18
N PRO A 11 5.63 -18.08 -8.45
CA PRO A 11 6.85 -17.33 -8.14
C PRO A 11 6.90 -15.95 -8.81
N LYS A 12 6.37 -15.81 -10.04
CA LYS A 12 6.36 -14.53 -10.78
C LYS A 12 5.48 -13.46 -10.12
N LYS A 13 4.37 -13.87 -9.49
CA LYS A 13 3.40 -12.94 -8.86
C LYS A 13 3.88 -12.50 -7.49
N VAL A 14 4.53 -13.41 -6.75
CA VAL A 14 5.20 -13.07 -5.48
C VAL A 14 6.43 -12.19 -5.73
N ALA A 15 7.23 -12.49 -6.76
CA ALA A 15 8.36 -11.65 -7.17
C ALA A 15 7.92 -10.21 -7.49
N ALA A 16 6.83 -10.04 -8.26
CA ALA A 16 6.29 -8.71 -8.58
C ALA A 16 5.76 -7.93 -7.36
N LEU A 17 5.44 -8.60 -6.25
CA LEU A 17 5.01 -7.95 -5.02
C LEU A 17 6.20 -7.51 -4.14
N VAL A 18 7.35 -8.15 -4.29
CA VAL A 18 8.60 -7.82 -3.58
C VAL A 18 9.55 -6.95 -4.42
N ASP A 19 9.26 -6.78 -5.71
CA ASP A 19 10.01 -5.93 -6.63
C ASP A 19 10.00 -4.47 -6.15
N LEU A 20 11.18 -3.85 -6.13
CA LEU A 20 11.35 -2.47 -5.70
C LEU A 20 10.93 -1.53 -6.82
N VAL A 21 9.83 -0.81 -6.61
CA VAL A 21 9.33 0.18 -7.54
C VAL A 21 9.66 1.59 -7.07
N ASN A 22 9.86 2.50 -8.01
CA ASN A 22 10.09 3.91 -7.71
C ASN A 22 8.82 4.53 -7.13
N LEU A 23 8.95 5.13 -5.94
CA LEU A 23 7.86 5.85 -5.29
C LEU A 23 7.80 7.29 -5.84
N PRO A 24 6.61 7.79 -6.19
CA PRO A 24 6.39 9.21 -6.43
C PRO A 24 6.79 10.02 -5.19
N THR A 25 7.29 11.25 -5.38
CA THR A 25 7.77 12.11 -4.30
C THR A 25 6.74 12.27 -3.17
N ALA A 26 5.45 12.39 -3.51
CA ALA A 26 4.35 12.49 -2.56
C ALA A 26 4.22 11.28 -1.60
N LEU A 27 4.67 10.09 -2.02
CA LEU A 27 4.64 8.89 -1.18
C LEU A 27 5.93 8.67 -0.40
N ARG A 28 7.02 9.35 -0.76
CA ARG A 28 8.33 9.17 -0.10
C ARG A 28 8.30 9.67 1.33
N GLU A 29 7.59 10.76 1.60
CA GLU A 29 7.40 11.27 2.97
C GLU A 29 6.70 10.22 3.85
N PHE A 30 5.66 9.58 3.32
CA PHE A 30 4.97 8.49 4.01
C PHE A 30 5.87 7.25 4.17
N ALA A 31 6.69 6.95 3.17
CA ALA A 31 7.64 5.83 3.18
C ALA A 31 8.91 6.10 4.03
N GLY A 32 8.96 7.18 4.79
CA GLY A 32 10.11 7.53 5.64
C GLY A 32 11.34 7.99 4.86
N GLY A 33 11.14 8.69 3.74
CA GLY A 33 12.20 9.22 2.87
C GLY A 33 12.74 8.22 1.85
N ARG A 34 12.15 7.02 1.74
CA ARG A 34 12.62 6.00 0.80
C ARG A 34 12.20 6.32 -0.63
N SER A 35 13.18 6.31 -1.53
CA SER A 35 12.97 6.54 -2.97
C SER A 35 12.33 5.35 -3.68
N GLN A 36 12.54 4.14 -3.17
CA GLN A 36 12.05 2.89 -3.73
C GLN A 36 11.49 2.00 -2.62
N MET A 37 10.37 1.35 -2.89
CA MET A 37 9.76 0.41 -1.97
C MET A 37 8.93 -0.60 -2.77
N SER A 38 8.84 -1.84 -2.29
CA SER A 38 7.96 -2.82 -2.90
C SER A 38 6.50 -2.52 -2.58
N HIS A 39 5.59 -2.94 -3.47
CA HIS A 39 4.15 -2.82 -3.22
C HIS A 39 3.75 -3.43 -1.88
N LEU A 40 4.31 -4.59 -1.54
CA LEU A 40 4.02 -5.26 -0.28
C LEU A 40 4.52 -4.45 0.93
N SER A 41 5.77 -3.98 0.89
CA SER A 41 6.33 -3.19 2.00
C SER A 41 5.58 -1.87 2.19
N PHE A 42 5.17 -1.22 1.10
CA PHE A 42 4.39 0.01 1.16
C PHE A 42 3.00 -0.24 1.75
N PHE A 43 2.31 -1.27 1.27
CA PHE A 43 1.01 -1.66 1.81
C PHE A 43 1.09 -2.02 3.30
N LEU A 44 2.11 -2.76 3.72
CA LEU A 44 2.34 -3.07 5.13
C LEU A 44 2.60 -1.81 5.98
N GLY A 45 3.34 -0.84 5.44
CA GLY A 45 3.56 0.45 6.09
C GLY A 45 2.25 1.23 6.27
N VAL A 46 1.46 1.34 5.20
CA VAL A 46 0.11 1.94 5.23
C VAL A 46 -0.78 1.25 6.26
N TRP A 47 -0.82 -0.09 6.23
CA TRP A 47 -1.60 -0.90 7.16
C TRP A 47 -1.18 -0.72 8.62
N SER A 48 0.13 -0.69 8.89
CA SER A 48 0.65 -0.45 10.23
C SER A 48 0.30 0.95 10.72
N HIS A 49 0.35 1.96 9.85
CA HIS A 49 -0.05 3.33 10.19
C HIS A 49 -1.54 3.40 10.53
N ILE A 50 -2.40 2.76 9.72
CA ILE A 50 -3.85 2.69 9.97
C ILE A 50 -4.14 2.07 11.34
N LYS A 51 -3.47 0.97 11.68
CA LYS A 51 -3.65 0.30 12.97
C LYS A 51 -3.10 1.09 14.14
N ASN A 52 -1.87 1.61 14.03
CA ASN A 52 -1.24 2.37 15.11
C ASN A 52 -2.03 3.63 15.45
N ASN A 53 -2.64 4.27 14.46
CA ASN A 53 -3.46 5.47 14.64
C ASN A 53 -4.95 5.16 14.83
N ASN A 54 -5.35 3.89 14.95
CA ASN A 54 -6.76 3.48 15.09
C ASN A 54 -7.70 4.14 14.07
N LEU A 55 -7.27 4.20 12.83
CA LEU A 55 -7.98 4.86 11.74
C LEU A 55 -9.11 4.01 11.14
N GLN A 56 -9.30 2.78 11.61
CA GLN A 56 -10.43 1.96 11.20
C GLN A 56 -11.71 2.48 11.87
N ASP A 57 -12.79 2.52 11.10
CA ASP A 57 -14.08 2.94 11.64
C ASP A 57 -14.58 1.90 12.66
N PRO A 58 -15.01 2.32 13.88
CA PRO A 58 -15.43 1.40 14.93
C PRO A 58 -16.74 0.69 14.58
N THR A 59 -17.59 1.30 13.74
CA THR A 59 -18.85 0.74 13.28
C THR A 59 -18.62 -0.18 12.09
N ASN A 60 -17.72 0.18 11.18
CA ASN A 60 -17.41 -0.61 10.01
C ASN A 60 -15.90 -0.79 9.80
N ARG A 61 -15.36 -1.93 10.24
CA ARG A 61 -13.92 -2.25 10.12
C ARG A 61 -13.39 -2.31 8.68
N ASN A 62 -14.28 -2.29 7.68
CA ASN A 62 -13.92 -2.21 6.26
C ASN A 62 -13.64 -0.78 5.79
N ILE A 63 -14.02 0.23 6.57
CA ILE A 63 -13.80 1.65 6.28
C ILE A 63 -12.57 2.13 7.05
N VAL A 64 -11.70 2.86 6.35
CA VAL A 64 -10.53 3.53 6.91
C VAL A 64 -10.73 5.05 6.81
N ASN A 65 -10.72 5.71 7.96
CA ASN A 65 -10.71 7.16 8.08
C ASN A 65 -9.29 7.68 7.81
N CYS A 66 -9.10 8.34 6.68
CA CYS A 66 -7.77 8.77 6.26
C CYS A 66 -7.35 10.02 7.03
N ASP A 67 -6.20 9.97 7.69
CA ASP A 67 -5.55 11.15 8.26
C ASP A 67 -4.93 12.02 7.14
N GLU A 68 -4.36 13.17 7.48
CA GLU A 68 -3.73 14.07 6.52
C GLU A 68 -2.64 13.39 5.68
N LYS A 69 -1.83 12.51 6.28
CA LYS A 69 -0.80 11.76 5.57
C LYS A 69 -1.41 10.73 4.63
N LEU A 70 -2.39 9.95 5.11
CA LEU A 70 -3.10 8.98 4.26
C LEU A 70 -3.87 9.64 3.14
N LYS A 71 -4.46 10.82 3.36
CA LYS A 71 -5.13 11.59 2.32
C LYS A 71 -4.17 11.88 1.17
N THR A 72 -2.95 12.32 1.44
CA THR A 72 -1.93 12.52 0.37
C THR A 72 -1.66 11.24 -0.42
N VAL A 73 -1.60 10.08 0.26
CA VAL A 73 -1.43 8.77 -0.37
C VAL A 73 -2.69 8.28 -1.08
N LEU A 74 -3.88 8.71 -0.68
CA LEU A 74 -5.16 8.19 -1.17
C LEU A 74 -5.92 9.24 -1.99
N LEU A 75 -5.17 10.09 -2.71
CA LEU A 75 -5.70 11.10 -3.63
C LEU A 75 -6.66 12.11 -2.97
N GLY A 76 -6.39 12.46 -1.72
CA GLY A 76 -7.18 13.40 -0.92
C GLY A 76 -8.45 12.81 -0.30
N ARG A 77 -8.70 11.50 -0.43
CA ARG A 77 -9.92 10.90 0.11
C ARG A 77 -9.91 10.87 1.63
N SER A 78 -10.98 11.39 2.24
CA SER A 78 -11.16 11.37 3.71
C SER A 78 -11.54 10.02 4.27
N LYS A 79 -12.20 9.18 3.47
CA LYS A 79 -12.57 7.81 3.82
C LYS A 79 -12.35 6.93 2.61
N VAL A 80 -11.79 5.74 2.83
CA VAL A 80 -11.63 4.73 1.79
C VAL A 80 -12.03 3.38 2.33
N GLU A 81 -12.46 2.49 1.45
CA GLU A 81 -12.58 1.09 1.82
C GLU A 81 -11.22 0.38 1.76
N LEU A 82 -11.08 -0.63 2.60
CA LEU A 82 -9.93 -1.51 2.68
C LEU A 82 -9.64 -2.23 1.35
N SER A 83 -10.70 -2.49 0.57
CA SER A 83 -10.66 -3.03 -0.79
C SER A 83 -10.11 -2.03 -1.82
N GLU A 84 -10.28 -0.73 -1.61
CA GLU A 84 -9.77 0.32 -2.50
C GLU A 84 -8.27 0.60 -2.29
N LEU A 85 -7.73 0.34 -1.09
CA LEU A 85 -6.30 0.54 -0.79
C LEU A 85 -5.36 -0.05 -1.85
N PRO A 86 -5.41 -1.35 -2.20
CA PRO A 86 -4.51 -1.91 -3.21
C PRO A 86 -4.70 -1.29 -4.60
N MET A 87 -5.90 -0.79 -4.92
CA MET A 87 -6.18 -0.15 -6.21
C MET A 87 -5.64 1.29 -6.25
N LEU A 88 -5.84 2.06 -5.18
CA LEU A 88 -5.30 3.41 -5.00
C LEU A 88 -3.78 3.41 -4.94
N VAL A 89 -3.19 2.47 -4.19
CA VAL A 89 -1.75 2.27 -4.13
C VAL A 89 -1.20 1.95 -5.52
N LYS A 90 -1.85 1.04 -6.27
CA LYS A 90 -1.49 0.74 -7.67
C LYS A 90 -1.52 1.94 -8.61
N LEU A 91 -2.39 2.93 -8.37
CA LEU A 91 -2.46 4.14 -9.20
C LEU A 91 -1.21 5.02 -9.07
N HIS A 92 -0.54 4.99 -7.92
CA HIS A 92 0.71 5.71 -7.71
C HIS A 92 1.91 5.06 -8.35
N PHE A 93 1.85 3.74 -8.55
CA PHE A 93 2.93 3.02 -9.19
C PHE A 93 2.67 2.99 -10.70
N PRO A 94 3.52 3.63 -11.52
CA PRO A 94 3.35 3.57 -12.97
C PRO A 94 3.32 2.11 -13.40
N LYS A 95 2.37 1.75 -14.27
CA LYS A 95 2.33 0.41 -14.88
C LYS A 95 3.70 0.15 -15.49
N VAL A 96 4.46 -0.75 -14.89
CA VAL A 96 5.70 -1.24 -15.48
C VAL A 96 5.25 -2.04 -16.71
N PHE A 97 5.14 -1.37 -17.85
CA PHE A 97 5.03 -2.03 -19.14
C PHE A 97 6.33 -2.79 -19.31
N LYS A 98 6.33 -4.08 -18.98
CA LYS A 98 7.37 -4.97 -19.44
C LYS A 98 7.21 -5.04 -20.95
N SER A 99 8.11 -4.36 -21.66
CA SER A 99 8.39 -4.59 -23.07
C SER A 99 8.97 -5.98 -23.27
#